data_AF-A0A443QJQ0-F1
#
_entry.id   AF-A0A443QJQ0-F1
#
_cell.length_a   1.000
_cell.length_b   1.000
_cell.length_c   1.000
_cell.angle_alpha   90.00
_cell.angle_beta   90.00
_cell.angle_gamma   90.00
#
_symmetry.space_group_name_H-M   'P 1'
#
loop_
_entity.id
_entity.type
_entity.pdbx_description
1 polymer ?
#
loop_
_entity_poly.entity_id
_entity_poly.type
_entity_poly.pdbx_seq_one_letter_code
_entity_poly.pdbx_strand_id
1 'polypeptide(L)'
;MNVKKCISFLSTCIFPDKTVYPIDETMLHLGPPHESTFGYSYAKRMIDVWNQAYSRKHSALSTKAIFTSVVPTNVYGPFDNFNIQHCHVIPGTIHRAYLAVEEAKEKSSKVAKLKVYGSGKAKRQFIYSLDLARLIVW
;
A
#
# COMPACT_ATOMS: atom_id res chain seq x y z
N MET A 1 10.45 -12.97 -23.94
CA MET A 1 11.15 -11.79 -23.35
C MET A 1 12.25 -12.29 -22.44
N ASN A 2 13.46 -11.72 -22.49
CA ASN A 2 14.61 -12.09 -21.65
C ASN A 2 14.78 -11.08 -20.50
N VAL A 3 13.89 -11.13 -19.50
CA VAL A 3 13.85 -10.17 -18.39
C VAL A 3 14.95 -10.49 -17.38
N LYS A 4 15.81 -9.51 -17.07
CA LYS A 4 16.91 -9.67 -16.09
C LYS A 4 16.47 -9.48 -14.64
N LYS A 5 15.59 -8.51 -14.39
CA LYS A 5 15.09 -8.18 -13.05
C LYS A 5 13.63 -7.76 -13.13
N CYS A 6 12.82 -8.26 -12.20
CA CYS A 6 11.42 -7.89 -11.98
C CYS A 6 11.23 -7.56 -10.49
N ILE A 7 10.71 -6.37 -10.20
CA ILE A 7 10.35 -5.95 -8.84
C ILE A 7 8.84 -5.74 -8.81
N SER A 8 8.14 -6.56 -8.04
CA SER A 8 6.69 -6.48 -7.89
C SER A 8 6.30 -5.76 -6.60
N PHE A 9 5.18 -5.04 -6.63
CA PHE A 9 4.64 -4.36 -5.46
C PHE A 9 3.57 -5.22 -4.78
N LEU A 10 3.78 -5.51 -3.50
CA LEU A 10 2.78 -6.08 -2.61
C LEU A 10 2.10 -4.93 -1.85
N SER A 11 1.53 -5.19 -0.67
CA SER A 11 0.81 -4.21 0.14
C SER A 11 0.84 -4.66 1.60
N THR A 12 0.85 -3.77 2.58
CA THR A 12 0.82 -4.16 4.00
C THR A 12 -0.42 -4.96 4.41
N CYS A 13 -1.53 -4.91 3.66
CA CYS A 13 -2.72 -5.73 3.95
C CYS A 13 -2.49 -7.24 3.72
N ILE A 14 -1.36 -7.62 3.13
CA ILE A 14 -0.95 -9.01 2.99
C ILE A 14 -0.57 -9.63 4.34
N PHE A 15 -0.24 -8.87 5.38
CA PHE A 15 0.18 -9.46 6.64
C PHE A 15 -1.00 -10.05 7.41
N PRO A 16 -0.77 -11.00 8.33
CA PRO A 16 -1.83 -11.58 9.12
C PRO A 16 -2.58 -10.52 9.94
N ASP A 17 -3.90 -10.65 10.05
CA ASP A 17 -4.73 -9.72 10.82
C ASP A 17 -4.43 -9.79 12.33
N LYS A 18 -4.40 -11.02 12.86
CA LYS A 18 -4.04 -11.31 14.25
C LYS A 18 -2.55 -11.61 14.32
N THR A 19 -1.75 -10.59 14.60
CA THR A 19 -0.29 -10.70 14.64
C THR A 19 0.34 -9.83 15.74
N VAL A 20 1.64 -9.98 15.96
CA VAL A 20 2.44 -9.15 16.86
C VAL A 20 3.10 -8.00 16.10
N TYR A 21 3.44 -6.93 16.82
CA TYR A 21 4.12 -5.76 16.25
C TYR A 21 5.49 -5.57 16.91
N PRO A 22 6.51 -5.07 16.18
CA PRO A 22 6.47 -4.72 14.75
C PRO A 22 6.36 -5.95 13.86
N ILE A 23 5.77 -5.76 12.68
CA ILE A 23 5.67 -6.82 11.66
C ILE A 23 6.94 -6.77 10.81
N ASP A 24 7.55 -7.94 10.58
CA ASP A 24 8.66 -8.12 9.64
C ASP A 24 8.29 -9.05 8.47
N GLU A 25 9.18 -9.17 7.49
CA GLU A 25 8.97 -9.94 6.26
C GLU A 25 8.79 -11.44 6.50
N THR A 26 9.35 -11.99 7.59
CA THR A 26 9.24 -13.42 7.93
C THR A 26 7.83 -13.80 8.37
N MET A 27 7.04 -12.80 8.77
CA MET A 27 5.70 -12.98 9.30
C MET A 27 4.61 -13.05 8.22
N LEU A 28 4.97 -12.84 6.94
CA LEU A 28 4.04 -12.73 5.81
C LEU A 28 3.00 -13.87 5.73
N HIS A 29 3.45 -15.11 5.94
CA HIS A 29 2.63 -16.31 5.78
C HIS A 29 2.20 -16.94 7.12
N LEU A 30 2.41 -16.25 8.25
CA LEU A 30 2.13 -16.78 9.61
C LEU A 30 0.67 -16.62 10.06
N GLY A 31 -0.28 -16.59 9.12
CA GLY A 31 -1.71 -16.48 9.41
C GLY A 31 -2.52 -15.82 8.30
N PRO A 32 -3.87 -15.83 8.38
CA PRO A 32 -4.73 -15.24 7.36
C PRO A 32 -4.70 -13.70 7.40
N PRO A 33 -4.79 -13.01 6.25
CA PRO A 33 -4.96 -11.56 6.19
C PRO A 33 -6.38 -11.15 6.65
N HIS A 34 -6.59 -9.85 6.84
CA HIS A 34 -7.90 -9.33 7.25
C HIS A 34 -8.99 -9.62 6.22
N GLU A 35 -10.17 -10.04 6.70
CA GLU A 35 -11.27 -10.56 5.89
C GLU A 35 -11.73 -9.57 4.80
N SER A 36 -11.83 -8.27 5.11
CA SER A 36 -12.29 -7.25 4.16
C SER A 36 -11.42 -7.12 2.89
N THR A 37 -10.20 -7.65 2.90
CA THR A 37 -9.26 -7.58 1.76
C THR A 37 -8.73 -8.94 1.34
N PHE A 38 -9.31 -10.04 1.85
CA PHE A 38 -8.69 -11.37 1.79
C PHE A 38 -8.28 -11.78 0.36
N GLY A 39 -9.15 -11.58 -0.63
CA GLY A 39 -8.89 -11.96 -2.02
C GLY A 39 -7.71 -11.19 -2.63
N TYR A 40 -7.67 -9.88 -2.43
CA TYR A 40 -6.55 -9.03 -2.85
C TYR A 40 -5.25 -9.42 -2.14
N SER A 41 -5.34 -9.63 -0.82
CA SER A 41 -4.18 -9.94 0.04
C SER A 41 -3.56 -11.28 -0.32
N TYR A 42 -4.35 -12.33 -0.50
CA TYR A 42 -3.83 -13.63 -0.96
C TYR A 42 -3.28 -13.56 -2.39
N ALA A 43 -3.95 -12.86 -3.31
CA ALA A 43 -3.42 -12.68 -4.67
C ALA A 43 -2.03 -12.03 -4.67
N LYS A 44 -1.83 -11.00 -3.84
CA LYS A 44 -0.52 -10.36 -3.65
C LYS A 44 0.50 -11.28 -2.97
N ARG A 45 0.11 -12.09 -1.98
CA ARG A 45 1.00 -13.09 -1.35
C ARG A 45 1.52 -14.11 -2.36
N MET A 46 0.72 -14.50 -3.36
CA MET A 46 1.15 -15.47 -4.36
C MET A 46 2.28 -14.96 -5.25
N ILE A 47 2.49 -13.65 -5.35
CA ILE A 47 3.64 -13.07 -6.04
C ILE A 47 4.94 -13.47 -5.33
N ASP A 48 4.98 -13.40 -3.98
CA ASP A 48 6.15 -13.83 -3.21
C ASP A 48 6.43 -15.33 -3.39
N VAL A 49 5.39 -16.16 -3.32
CA VAL A 49 5.51 -17.61 -3.58
C VAL A 49 6.04 -17.87 -4.99
N TRP A 50 5.55 -17.14 -5.99
CA TRP A 50 5.99 -17.27 -7.36
C TRP A 50 7.45 -16.83 -7.55
N ASN A 51 7.85 -15.72 -6.94
CA ASN A 51 9.24 -15.24 -6.93
C ASN A 51 10.19 -16.29 -6.33
N GLN A 52 9.80 -16.91 -5.21
CA GLN A 52 10.58 -17.99 -4.58
C GLN A 52 10.66 -19.24 -5.48
N ALA A 53 9.53 -19.67 -6.05
CA ALA A 53 9.48 -20.83 -6.93
C ALA A 53 10.34 -20.63 -8.19
N TYR A 54 10.24 -19.44 -8.81
CA TYR A 54 11.04 -19.08 -9.97
C TYR A 54 12.54 -19.05 -9.64
N SER A 55 12.91 -18.43 -8.52
CA SER A 55 14.29 -18.36 -8.04
C SER A 55 14.89 -19.73 -7.79
N ARG A 56 14.14 -20.67 -7.20
CA ARG A 56 14.60 -22.05 -6.97
C ARG A 56 14.84 -22.79 -8.29
N LYS A 57 13.89 -22.74 -9.23
CA LYS A 57 13.98 -23.44 -10.52
C LYS A 57 15.13 -22.94 -11.40
N HIS A 58 15.38 -21.63 -11.40
CA HIS A 58 16.39 -20.99 -12.26
C HIS A 58 17.75 -20.76 -11.57
N SER A 59 17.91 -21.21 -10.32
CA SER A 59 19.16 -21.06 -9.55
C SER A 59 20.37 -21.79 -10.17
N ALA A 60 20.14 -22.81 -10.99
CA ALA A 60 21.19 -23.62 -11.65
C ALA A 60 21.60 -23.12 -13.05
N LEU A 61 21.01 -22.04 -13.56
CA LEU A 61 21.30 -21.50 -14.89
C LEU A 61 22.29 -20.32 -14.81
N SER A 62 23.18 -20.22 -15.80
CA SER A 62 24.22 -19.18 -15.92
C SER A 62 23.66 -17.76 -16.14
N THR A 63 22.38 -17.63 -16.48
CA THR A 63 21.64 -16.36 -16.57
C THR A 63 20.54 -16.31 -15.50
N LYS A 64 20.90 -15.89 -14.28
CA LYS A 64 19.96 -15.80 -13.15
C LYS A 64 19.12 -14.52 -13.23
N ALA A 65 17.90 -14.63 -13.73
CA ALA A 65 16.94 -13.54 -13.64
C ALA A 65 16.47 -13.37 -12.18
N ILE A 66 16.33 -12.11 -11.74
CA ILE A 66 15.98 -11.76 -10.36
C ILE A 66 14.51 -11.34 -10.30
N PHE A 67 13.69 -12.15 -9.65
CA PHE A 67 12.28 -11.86 -9.41
C PHE A 67 12.11 -11.62 -7.92
N THR A 68 11.73 -10.41 -7.54
CA THR A 68 11.60 -9.99 -6.14
C THR A 68 10.38 -9.10 -5.94
N SER A 69 10.09 -8.79 -4.69
CA SER A 69 8.94 -8.00 -4.27
C SER A 69 9.30 -7.03 -3.16
N VAL A 70 8.57 -5.91 -3.12
CA VAL A 70 8.61 -4.93 -2.03
C VAL A 70 7.23 -4.78 -1.41
N VAL A 71 7.17 -4.43 -0.13
CA VAL A 71 5.92 -4.22 0.61
C VAL A 71 5.83 -2.77 1.07
N PRO A 72 5.32 -1.84 0.24
CA PRO A 72 5.13 -0.47 0.69
C PRO A 72 4.01 -0.38 1.73
N THR A 73 4.15 0.57 2.67
CA THR A 73 3.05 1.02 3.53
C THR A 73 2.03 1.84 2.74
N ASN A 74 1.14 2.60 3.40
CA ASN A 74 0.17 3.44 2.69
C ASN A 74 0.91 4.51 1.86
N VAL A 75 0.84 4.41 0.54
CA VAL A 75 1.47 5.36 -0.38
C VAL A 75 0.57 6.57 -0.53
N TYR A 76 1.17 7.77 -0.59
CA TYR A 76 0.46 9.00 -0.95
C TYR A 76 1.36 9.91 -1.78
N GLY A 77 0.75 10.77 -2.60
CA GLY A 77 1.48 11.81 -3.32
C GLY A 77 0.71 12.40 -4.51
N PRO A 78 1.39 13.13 -5.40
CA PRO A 78 0.82 13.57 -6.66
C PRO A 78 0.30 12.39 -7.49
N PHE A 79 -0.74 12.64 -8.29
CA PHE A 79 -1.39 11.64 -9.16
C PHE A 79 -2.12 10.49 -8.42
N ASP A 80 -2.35 10.62 -7.11
CA ASP A 80 -3.18 9.69 -6.34
C ASP A 80 -4.67 9.83 -6.71
N ASN A 81 -5.51 8.89 -6.27
CA ASN A 81 -6.94 8.95 -6.50
C ASN A 81 -7.62 9.85 -5.45
N PHE A 82 -7.92 11.08 -5.84
CA PHE A 82 -8.65 12.05 -5.03
C PHE A 82 -10.18 11.86 -5.08
N ASN A 83 -10.72 10.87 -5.79
CA ASN A 83 -12.17 10.63 -5.79
C ASN A 83 -12.67 10.22 -4.38
N ILE A 84 -13.61 10.97 -3.81
CA ILE A 84 -14.05 10.84 -2.40
C ILE A 84 -14.70 9.48 -2.09
N GLN A 85 -15.26 8.81 -3.10
CA GLN A 85 -15.87 7.48 -2.92
C GLN A 85 -14.84 6.35 -2.96
N HIS A 86 -13.73 6.54 -3.67
CA HIS A 86 -12.73 5.49 -3.95
C HIS A 86 -11.30 5.92 -3.63
N CYS A 87 -11.12 6.76 -2.62
CA CYS A 87 -9.82 7.28 -2.19
C CYS A 87 -9.20 6.50 -1.03
N HIS A 88 -7.87 6.52 -0.96
CA HIS A 88 -7.16 6.23 0.28
C HIS A 88 -7.28 7.39 1.29
N VAL A 89 -6.86 7.15 2.53
CA VAL A 89 -7.10 8.07 3.65
C VAL A 89 -6.53 9.47 3.43
N ILE A 90 -5.29 9.60 2.95
CA ILE A 90 -4.65 10.90 2.70
C ILE A 90 -5.33 11.67 1.54
N PRO A 91 -5.40 11.15 0.30
CA PRO A 91 -6.02 11.89 -0.80
C PRO A 91 -7.49 12.22 -0.52
N GLY A 92 -8.21 11.29 0.11
CA GLY A 92 -9.60 11.52 0.53
C GLY A 92 -9.76 12.62 1.56
N THR A 93 -8.84 12.70 2.53
CA THR A 93 -8.89 13.74 3.57
C THR A 93 -8.50 15.10 3.00
N ILE A 94 -7.51 15.14 2.09
CA ILE A 94 -7.15 16.37 1.36
C ILE A 94 -8.37 16.90 0.59
N HIS A 95 -9.03 16.05 -0.20
CA HIS A 95 -10.18 16.50 -0.99
C HIS A 95 -11.38 16.89 -0.12
N ARG A 96 -11.68 16.15 0.96
CA ARG A 96 -12.74 16.54 1.90
C ARG A 96 -12.44 17.86 2.61
N ALA A 97 -11.18 18.12 2.96
CA ALA A 97 -10.77 19.39 3.56
C ALA A 97 -10.94 20.54 2.57
N TYR A 98 -10.55 20.34 1.30
CA TYR A 98 -10.80 21.30 0.23
C TYR A 98 -12.29 21.64 0.11
N LEU A 99 -13.16 20.65 0.00
CA LEU A 99 -14.60 20.87 -0.11
C LEU A 99 -15.18 21.58 1.13
N ALA A 100 -14.73 21.23 2.33
CA ALA A 100 -15.19 21.88 3.56
C ALA A 100 -14.81 23.37 3.61
N VAL A 101 -13.66 23.73 3.02
CA VAL A 101 -13.24 25.14 2.87
C VAL A 101 -14.10 25.86 1.83
N GLU A 102 -14.36 25.24 0.68
CA GLU A 102 -15.21 25.83 -0.36
C GLU A 102 -16.65 26.04 0.16
N GLU A 103 -17.24 25.06 0.84
CA GLU A 103 -18.57 25.19 1.45
C GLU A 103 -18.63 26.33 2.50
N ALA A 104 -17.57 26.50 3.29
CA ALA A 104 -17.50 27.59 4.27
C ALA A 104 -17.46 28.96 3.59
N LYS A 105 -16.72 29.09 2.48
CA LYS A 105 -16.68 30.32 1.67
C LYS A 105 -18.05 30.65 1.09
N GLU A 106 -18.72 29.67 0.48
CA GLU A 106 -20.07 29.84 -0.08
C GLU A 106 -21.08 30.32 0.98
N LYS A 107 -20.94 29.83 2.21
CA LYS A 107 -21.80 30.19 3.35
C LYS A 107 -21.35 31.46 4.10
N SER A 108 -20.30 32.14 3.63
CA SER A 108 -19.65 33.25 4.37
C SER A 108 -19.30 32.90 5.82
N SER A 109 -19.01 31.62 6.08
CA SER A 109 -18.60 31.11 7.38
C SER A 109 -17.10 31.29 7.55
N LYS A 110 -16.68 31.82 8.70
CA LYS A 110 -15.26 31.91 9.08
C LYS A 110 -14.64 30.55 9.46
N VAL A 111 -15.47 29.52 9.66
CA VAL A 111 -15.03 28.20 10.14
C VAL A 111 -15.47 27.11 9.17
N ALA A 112 -14.51 26.33 8.68
CA ALA A 112 -14.74 25.12 7.90
C ALA A 112 -14.88 23.91 8.83
N LYS A 113 -15.87 23.04 8.57
CA LYS A 113 -16.12 21.83 9.37
C LYS A 113 -15.73 20.59 8.58
N LEU A 114 -14.61 19.96 8.95
CA LEU A 114 -14.19 18.69 8.36
C LEU A 114 -14.71 17.51 9.20
N LYS A 115 -15.50 16.63 8.59
CA LYS A 115 -15.91 15.37 9.21
C LYS A 115 -14.89 14.27 8.89
N VAL A 116 -14.23 13.75 9.93
CA VAL A 116 -13.35 12.57 9.84
C VAL A 116 -14.15 11.32 10.23
N TYR A 117 -14.04 10.27 9.43
CA TYR A 117 -14.76 9.01 9.68
C TYR A 117 -14.00 8.09 10.62
N GLY A 118 -14.73 7.44 11.52
CA GLY A 118 -14.18 6.56 12.54
C GLY A 118 -13.78 7.29 13.82
N SER A 119 -13.13 6.56 14.74
CA SER A 119 -12.77 7.07 16.07
C SER A 119 -11.47 7.88 16.11
N GLY A 120 -10.69 7.90 15.03
CA GLY A 120 -9.36 8.51 14.99
C GLY A 120 -8.26 7.75 15.75
N LYS A 121 -8.58 6.62 16.41
CA LYS A 121 -7.60 5.86 17.22
C LYS A 121 -6.68 4.95 16.40
N ALA A 122 -7.05 4.63 15.16
CA ALA A 122 -6.32 3.69 14.33
C ALA A 122 -4.97 4.28 13.85
N LYS A 123 -3.88 3.56 14.11
CA LYS A 123 -2.53 3.96 13.66
C LYS A 123 -2.26 3.51 12.22
N ARG A 124 -1.53 4.31 11.45
CA ARG A 124 -1.15 4.04 10.06
C ARG A 124 0.28 4.54 9.82
N GLN A 125 1.03 3.84 8.97
CA GLN A 125 2.32 4.29 8.44
C GLN A 125 2.13 4.72 6.99
N PHE A 126 2.83 5.79 6.60
CA PHE A 126 2.75 6.39 5.27
C PHE A 126 4.13 6.52 4.66
N ILE A 127 4.20 6.34 3.34
CA ILE A 127 5.40 6.61 2.54
C ILE A 127 5.03 7.54 1.39
N TYR A 128 5.84 8.56 1.18
CA TYR A 128 5.63 9.49 0.07
C TYR A 128 5.99 8.80 -1.26
N SER A 129 5.20 9.04 -2.30
CA SER A 129 5.35 8.33 -3.58
C SER A 129 6.72 8.51 -4.22
N LEU A 130 7.34 9.70 -4.09
CA LEU A 130 8.68 9.95 -4.61
C LEU A 130 9.78 9.26 -3.78
N ASP A 131 9.56 9.04 -2.48
CA ASP A 131 10.50 8.28 -1.66
C ASP A 131 10.41 6.79 -1.97
N LEU A 132 9.20 6.27 -2.18
CA LEU A 132 9.02 4.92 -2.68
C LEU A 132 9.72 4.76 -4.05
N ALA A 133 9.55 5.70 -4.99
CA ALA A 133 10.22 5.65 -6.27
C ALA A 133 11.75 5.59 -6.15
N ARG A 134 12.35 6.36 -5.23
CA ARG A 134 13.79 6.31 -4.94
C ARG A 134 14.23 4.94 -4.41
N LEU A 135 13.48 4.34 -3.49
CA LEU A 135 13.79 3.02 -2.92
C LEU A 135 13.73 1.89 -3.96
N ILE A 136 12.94 2.03 -5.01
CA ILE A 136 12.81 1.02 -6.08
C ILE A 136 14.01 1.04 -7.02
N VAL A 137 14.60 2.22 -7.22
CA VAL A 137 15.75 2.43 -8.12
C VAL A 137 17.07 2.05 -7.44
N TRP A 138 17.15 2.19 -6.12
CA TRP A 138 18.32 1.86 -5.29
C TRP A 138 18.78 0.40 -5.47
#